data_AF-A0A380ELH7-F1
#
_entry.id   AF-A0A380ELH7-F1
#
_cell.length_a   1.000
_cell.length_b   1.000
_cell.length_c   1.000
_cell.angle_alpha   90.00
_cell.angle_beta   90.00
_cell.angle_gamma   90.00
#
_symmetry.space_group_name_H-M   'P 1'
#
loop_
_entity.id
_entity.type
_entity.pdbx_description
1 polymer ?
#
loop_
_entity_poly.entity_id
_entity_poly.type
_entity_poly.pdbx_seq_one_letter_code
_entity_poly.pdbx_strand_id
1 'polypeptide(L)'
;MYGQMTAGSWIYIGSQGIVQGTYETFAELGNQHFNGDLAGTVTLTAGLGGMGGAQPLAITMNHGVAICVDVDETRVDKRIDTKYCDVKTADLDEALKLAEEAKERGEGLSIGLVGNAVDIHQAILEKGFKIDIITDQTSAHDPLNGYVPQGYSVEEAKVLREKDPKKYVELSQASMAKHVELMLEFQKRGAVAFDYGNNIRQVAFNNGVKNAFDFPGFVPAYIRPLFCEGKGPFRFAALSGDPKDIERADEEMRKLFPENEKLLRWLDLAEEKISYQGLPSRIAWLGYGERAKMGLALNRLVRDGEISAPIVIGRDHLDAGSVASPNREQKV
;
A
#
# COMPACT_ATOMS: atom_id res chain seq x y z
N MET A 1 7.75 -9.02 -22.36
CA MET A 1 6.96 -9.31 -21.15
C MET A 1 7.45 -8.39 -20.04
N TYR A 2 6.56 -7.61 -19.41
CA TYR A 2 6.91 -6.80 -18.24
C TYR A 2 6.79 -7.68 -16.99
N GLY A 3 7.91 -7.93 -16.30
CA GLY A 3 7.98 -8.87 -15.18
C GLY A 3 7.58 -8.29 -13.82
N GLN A 4 7.44 -6.96 -13.71
CA GLN A 4 7.33 -6.25 -12.43
C GLN A 4 8.42 -6.75 -11.45
N MET A 5 8.14 -6.82 -10.15
CA MET A 5 9.03 -7.38 -9.14
C MET A 5 8.69 -8.86 -8.92
N THR A 6 7.49 -9.15 -8.41
CA THR A 6 7.13 -10.53 -8.01
C THR A 6 6.27 -11.30 -9.02
N ALA A 7 5.82 -10.63 -10.10
CA ALA A 7 4.95 -11.26 -11.09
C ALA A 7 5.71 -12.25 -11.98
N GLY A 8 6.82 -11.81 -12.59
CA GLY A 8 7.67 -12.66 -13.44
C GLY A 8 8.62 -13.58 -12.67
N SER A 9 8.80 -13.35 -11.37
CA SER A 9 9.64 -14.18 -10.48
C SER A 9 8.85 -15.13 -9.58
N TRP A 10 7.53 -15.21 -9.79
CA TRP A 10 6.63 -16.22 -9.20
C TRP A 10 6.65 -16.27 -7.66
N ILE A 11 6.60 -15.12 -7.00
CA ILE A 11 6.55 -15.00 -5.53
C ILE A 11 5.50 -13.97 -5.03
N TYR A 12 4.48 -13.72 -5.86
CA TYR A 12 3.35 -12.87 -5.52
C TYR A 12 2.33 -13.63 -4.65
N ILE A 13 1.96 -13.05 -3.52
CA ILE A 13 1.04 -13.67 -2.52
C ILE A 13 -0.24 -12.83 -2.31
N GLY A 14 -0.69 -12.15 -3.38
CA GLY A 14 -1.81 -11.23 -3.28
C GLY A 14 -1.43 -9.89 -2.63
N SER A 15 -2.44 -9.16 -2.17
CA SER A 15 -2.28 -7.85 -1.50
C SER A 15 -1.44 -7.96 -0.21
N GLN A 16 -1.42 -9.14 0.40
CA GLN A 16 -0.64 -9.40 1.61
C GLN A 16 0.86 -9.17 1.38
N GLY A 17 1.37 -9.29 0.15
CA GLY A 17 2.80 -9.11 -0.12
C GLY A 17 3.34 -7.73 0.25
N ILE A 18 2.50 -6.69 0.24
CA ILE A 18 2.90 -5.30 0.54
C ILE A 18 2.27 -4.74 1.80
N VAL A 19 1.17 -5.33 2.30
CA VAL A 19 0.39 -4.73 3.38
C VAL A 19 1.20 -4.45 4.64
N GLN A 20 2.16 -5.30 5.01
CA GLN A 20 3.05 -5.00 6.14
C GLN A 20 3.96 -3.80 5.87
N GLY A 21 4.51 -3.67 4.66
CA GLY A 21 5.32 -2.50 4.31
C GLY A 21 4.51 -1.21 4.37
N THR A 22 3.25 -1.26 3.97
CA THR A 22 2.31 -0.14 4.08
C THR A 22 1.93 0.14 5.53
N TYR A 23 1.67 -0.90 6.31
CA TYR A 23 1.42 -0.79 7.75
C TYR A 23 2.59 -0.13 8.47
N GLU A 24 3.82 -0.60 8.25
CA GLU A 24 5.04 -0.03 8.87
C GLU A 24 5.29 1.41 8.43
N THR A 25 4.97 1.75 7.17
CA THR A 25 5.06 3.14 6.68
C THR A 25 4.13 4.05 7.47
N PHE A 26 2.87 3.65 7.64
CA PHE A 26 1.89 4.44 8.39
C PHE A 26 2.12 4.42 9.89
N ALA A 27 2.61 3.31 10.46
CA ALA A 27 2.98 3.21 11.87
C ALA A 27 4.13 4.16 12.21
N GLU A 28 5.17 4.20 11.37
CA GLU A 28 6.29 5.11 11.56
C GLU A 28 5.91 6.58 11.33
N LEU A 29 5.06 6.85 10.34
CA LEU A 29 4.48 8.17 10.14
C LEU A 29 3.69 8.61 11.38
N GLY A 30 2.90 7.71 11.99
CA GLY A 30 2.21 7.92 13.25
C GLY A 30 3.17 8.26 14.40
N ASN A 31 4.28 7.53 14.54
CA ASN A 31 5.33 7.84 15.53
C ASN A 31 5.92 9.24 15.35
N GLN A 32 6.17 9.64 14.12
CA GLN A 32 6.82 10.93 13.83
C GLN A 32 5.88 12.12 13.94
N HIS A 33 4.60 11.96 13.62
CA HIS A 33 3.68 13.09 13.41
C HIS A 33 2.43 13.08 14.31
N PHE A 34 2.04 11.93 14.86
CA PHE A 34 0.73 11.74 15.52
C PHE A 34 0.82 10.97 16.85
N ASN A 35 1.93 11.09 17.57
CA ASN A 35 2.15 10.46 18.89
C ASN A 35 2.08 8.92 18.89
N GLY A 36 2.41 8.28 17.76
CA GLY A 36 2.50 6.82 17.65
C GLY A 36 1.23 6.09 17.21
N ASP A 37 0.16 6.82 16.89
CA ASP A 37 -1.12 6.26 16.46
C ASP A 37 -1.79 7.16 15.41
N LEU A 38 -2.64 6.61 14.54
CA LEU A 38 -3.40 7.39 13.54
C LEU A 38 -4.86 7.60 13.95
N ALA A 39 -5.27 7.16 15.15
CA ALA A 39 -6.58 7.47 15.72
C ALA A 39 -6.90 8.98 15.64
N GLY A 40 -8.06 9.33 15.10
CA GLY A 40 -8.48 10.72 14.92
C GLY A 40 -7.84 11.45 13.74
N THR A 41 -7.16 10.74 12.83
CA THR A 41 -6.61 11.30 11.59
C THR A 41 -7.36 10.80 10.35
N VAL A 42 -7.39 11.61 9.29
CA VAL A 42 -7.90 11.23 7.96
C VAL A 42 -6.77 11.20 6.93
N THR A 43 -6.59 10.03 6.32
CA THR A 43 -5.66 9.81 5.21
C THR A 43 -6.40 9.81 3.88
N LEU A 44 -5.96 10.62 2.93
CA LEU A 44 -6.41 10.59 1.53
C LEU A 44 -5.37 9.89 0.66
N THR A 45 -5.81 8.92 -0.14
CA THR A 45 -4.97 8.26 -1.14
C THR A 45 -5.77 7.84 -2.36
N ALA A 46 -5.10 7.34 -3.39
CA ALA A 46 -5.71 6.78 -4.59
C ALA A 46 -5.03 5.49 -5.05
N GLY A 47 -5.78 4.72 -5.86
CA GLY A 47 -5.36 3.44 -6.42
C GLY A 47 -5.65 2.27 -5.48
N LEU A 48 -6.69 1.51 -5.80
CA LEU A 48 -7.09 0.26 -5.16
C LEU A 48 -6.75 -0.95 -6.06
N GLY A 49 -5.58 -0.90 -6.70
CA GLY A 49 -5.02 -1.99 -7.50
C GLY A 49 -4.51 -3.16 -6.66
N GLY A 50 -3.73 -4.08 -7.25
CA GLY A 50 -3.19 -5.26 -6.54
C GLY A 50 -2.40 -4.90 -5.26
N MET A 51 -1.49 -3.92 -5.39
CA MET A 51 -0.70 -3.39 -4.26
C MET A 51 -1.45 -2.25 -3.56
N GLY A 52 -2.04 -1.34 -4.35
CA GLY A 52 -2.88 -0.22 -3.90
C GLY A 52 -3.98 -0.58 -2.92
N GLY A 53 -4.59 -1.74 -3.11
CA GLY A 53 -5.65 -2.25 -2.25
C GLY A 53 -5.21 -2.64 -0.85
N ALA A 54 -3.91 -2.62 -0.53
CA ALA A 54 -3.42 -2.83 0.83
C ALA A 54 -3.46 -1.56 1.69
N GLN A 55 -3.57 -0.38 1.08
CA GLN A 55 -3.58 0.91 1.78
C GLN A 55 -4.70 1.03 2.81
N PRO A 56 -5.98 0.72 2.48
CA PRO A 56 -7.07 0.97 3.41
C PRO A 56 -6.90 0.14 4.68
N LEU A 57 -6.64 -1.17 4.55
CA LEU A 57 -6.37 -2.05 5.68
C LEU A 57 -5.13 -1.62 6.49
N ALA A 58 -4.05 -1.21 5.84
CA ALA A 58 -2.85 -0.77 6.55
C ALA A 58 -3.07 0.50 7.40
N ILE A 59 -3.91 1.41 6.92
CA ILE A 59 -4.28 2.64 7.65
C ILE A 59 -5.19 2.29 8.84
N THR A 60 -6.21 1.44 8.63
CA THR A 60 -7.13 1.04 9.72
C THR A 60 -6.47 0.15 10.77
N MET A 61 -5.45 -0.64 10.41
CA MET A 61 -4.58 -1.35 11.36
C MET A 61 -3.75 -0.41 12.25
N ASN A 62 -3.61 0.86 11.87
CA ASN A 62 -3.07 1.94 12.69
C ASN A 62 -4.17 2.86 13.24
N HIS A 63 -5.43 2.38 13.29
CA HIS A 63 -6.62 3.10 13.79
C HIS A 63 -6.99 4.38 13.03
N GLY A 64 -6.38 4.64 11.88
CA GLY A 64 -6.67 5.82 11.06
C GLY A 64 -7.91 5.64 10.18
N VAL A 65 -8.47 6.76 9.73
CA VAL A 65 -9.51 6.79 8.71
C VAL A 65 -8.85 6.91 7.33
N ALA A 66 -9.28 6.11 6.36
CA ALA A 66 -8.77 6.11 5.01
C ALA A 66 -9.88 6.44 4.00
N ILE A 67 -9.66 7.47 3.17
CA ILE A 67 -10.42 7.70 1.95
C ILE A 67 -9.53 7.28 0.78
N CYS A 68 -9.90 6.20 0.11
CA CYS A 68 -9.13 5.59 -0.98
C CYS A 68 -9.89 5.71 -2.30
N VAL A 69 -9.41 6.59 -3.18
CA VAL A 69 -10.06 6.87 -4.47
C VAL A 69 -9.65 5.85 -5.53
N ASP A 70 -10.60 5.27 -6.25
CA ASP A 70 -10.33 4.50 -7.47
C ASP A 70 -11.41 4.76 -8.52
N VAL A 71 -10.99 4.86 -9.78
CA VAL A 71 -11.88 5.17 -10.91
C VAL A 71 -12.64 3.94 -11.40
N ASP A 72 -12.11 2.74 -11.13
CA ASP A 72 -12.69 1.47 -11.55
C ASP A 72 -13.40 0.82 -10.35
N GLU A 73 -14.72 0.90 -10.34
CA GLU A 73 -15.57 0.37 -9.26
C GLU A 73 -15.28 -1.12 -8.97
N THR A 74 -14.96 -1.91 -10.00
CA THR A 74 -14.65 -3.34 -9.86
C THR A 74 -13.39 -3.58 -9.01
N ARG A 75 -12.48 -2.59 -8.95
CA ARG A 75 -11.30 -2.65 -8.09
C ARG A 75 -11.67 -2.43 -6.63
N VAL A 76 -12.61 -1.53 -6.37
CA VAL A 76 -13.13 -1.26 -5.02
C VAL A 76 -13.90 -2.48 -4.52
N ASP A 77 -14.80 -3.03 -5.33
CA ASP A 77 -15.56 -4.24 -5.01
C ASP A 77 -14.65 -5.39 -4.59
N LYS A 78 -13.59 -5.63 -5.36
CA LYS A 78 -12.61 -6.66 -5.03
C LYS A 78 -11.96 -6.47 -3.64
N ARG A 79 -11.83 -5.23 -3.14
CA ARG A 79 -11.22 -4.94 -1.83
C ARG A 79 -12.24 -5.11 -0.71
N ILE A 80 -13.51 -4.80 -0.96
CA ILE A 80 -14.61 -5.17 -0.07
C ILE A 80 -14.68 -6.70 0.07
N ASP A 81 -14.71 -7.42 -1.05
CA ASP A 81 -14.81 -8.89 -1.08
C ASP A 81 -13.65 -9.58 -0.34
N THR A 82 -12.45 -8.99 -0.43
CA THR A 82 -11.24 -9.50 0.22
C THR A 82 -11.00 -8.93 1.62
N LYS A 83 -11.93 -8.11 2.14
CA LYS A 83 -11.87 -7.45 3.46
C LYS A 83 -10.66 -6.53 3.65
N TYR A 84 -10.16 -5.97 2.54
CA TYR A 84 -9.09 -4.97 2.53
C TYR A 84 -9.62 -3.52 2.57
N CYS A 85 -10.93 -3.34 2.42
CA CYS A 85 -11.64 -2.08 2.56
C CYS A 85 -13.01 -2.35 3.22
N ASP A 86 -13.51 -1.43 4.04
CA ASP A 86 -14.71 -1.65 4.86
C ASP A 86 -15.99 -1.27 4.13
N VAL A 87 -16.01 -0.07 3.53
CA VAL A 87 -17.20 0.48 2.85
C VAL A 87 -16.84 1.07 1.50
N LYS A 88 -17.84 1.16 0.61
CA LYS A 88 -17.73 1.77 -0.72
C LYS A 88 -18.83 2.81 -0.89
N THR A 89 -18.50 3.93 -1.53
CA THR A 89 -19.48 4.88 -2.06
C THR A 89 -18.97 5.54 -3.34
N ALA A 90 -19.88 6.10 -4.13
CA ALA A 90 -19.57 6.99 -5.26
C ALA A 90 -19.93 8.46 -4.95
N ASP A 91 -20.43 8.74 -3.74
CA ASP A 91 -20.81 10.07 -3.28
C ASP A 91 -19.71 10.63 -2.35
N LEU A 92 -19.11 11.74 -2.77
CA LEU A 92 -18.10 12.43 -1.97
C LEU A 92 -18.65 12.93 -0.64
N ASP A 93 -19.88 13.45 -0.61
CA ASP A 93 -20.45 14.01 0.62
C ASP A 93 -20.74 12.91 1.66
N GLU A 94 -21.16 11.72 1.19
CA GLU A 94 -21.26 10.54 2.04
C GLU A 94 -19.88 10.11 2.57
N ALA A 95 -18.86 10.03 1.70
CA ALA A 95 -17.51 9.64 2.11
C ALA A 95 -16.92 10.58 3.16
N LEU A 96 -17.07 11.90 2.98
CA LEU A 96 -16.58 12.91 3.93
C LEU A 96 -17.32 12.84 5.26
N LYS A 97 -18.63 12.61 5.24
CA LYS A 97 -19.43 12.43 6.45
C LYS A 97 -18.96 11.21 7.24
N LEU A 98 -18.84 10.05 6.59
CA LEU A 98 -18.37 8.82 7.23
C LEU A 98 -16.96 8.99 7.82
N ALA A 99 -16.08 9.69 7.09
CA ALA A 99 -14.73 9.94 7.54
C ALA A 99 -14.67 10.80 8.81
N GLU A 100 -15.43 11.90 8.86
CA GLU A 100 -15.47 12.76 10.05
C GLU A 100 -16.10 12.03 11.24
N GLU A 101 -17.19 11.28 11.04
CA GLU A 101 -17.83 10.50 12.10
C GLU A 101 -16.89 9.43 12.71
N ALA A 102 -16.14 8.70 11.87
CA ALA A 102 -15.18 7.71 12.36
C ALA A 102 -13.98 8.35 13.08
N LYS A 103 -13.49 9.47 12.53
CA LYS A 103 -12.41 10.26 13.12
C LYS A 103 -12.80 10.81 14.49
N GLU A 104 -14.01 11.35 14.66
CA GLU A 104 -14.53 11.82 15.95
C GLU A 104 -14.65 10.70 17.00
N ARG A 105 -14.96 9.47 16.56
CA ARG A 105 -14.97 8.28 17.43
C ARG A 105 -13.58 7.70 17.71
N GLY A 106 -12.55 8.13 16.97
CA GLY A 106 -11.21 7.54 17.06
C GLY A 106 -11.14 6.10 16.55
N GLU A 107 -12.04 5.72 15.63
CA GLU A 107 -12.15 4.37 15.09
C GLU A 107 -11.56 4.32 13.67
N GLY A 108 -10.80 3.26 13.39
CA GLY A 108 -10.31 3.02 12.04
C GLY A 108 -11.45 2.67 11.09
N LEU A 109 -11.56 3.39 9.97
CA LEU A 109 -12.54 3.14 8.92
C LEU A 109 -11.91 3.35 7.55
N SER A 110 -12.11 2.41 6.63
CA SER A 110 -11.66 2.53 5.25
C SER A 110 -12.81 2.67 4.26
N ILE A 111 -12.75 3.73 3.46
CA ILE A 111 -13.79 4.16 2.52
C ILE A 111 -13.20 4.11 1.11
N GLY A 112 -13.66 3.16 0.30
CA GLY A 112 -13.40 3.12 -1.13
C GLY A 112 -14.32 4.10 -1.86
N LEU A 113 -13.76 5.17 -2.39
CA LEU A 113 -14.52 6.21 -3.10
C LEU A 113 -14.35 6.06 -4.61
N VAL A 114 -15.44 5.74 -5.31
CA VAL A 114 -15.44 5.59 -6.77
C VAL A 114 -15.36 6.97 -7.42
N GLY A 115 -14.27 7.24 -8.15
CA GLY A 115 -14.05 8.52 -8.83
C GLY A 115 -12.63 8.68 -9.36
N ASN A 116 -12.40 9.72 -10.16
CA ASN A 116 -11.04 10.07 -10.58
C ASN A 116 -10.34 10.82 -9.43
N ALA A 117 -9.10 10.44 -9.11
CA ALA A 117 -8.32 11.07 -8.05
C ALA A 117 -8.24 12.59 -8.21
N VAL A 118 -8.06 13.10 -9.42
CA VAL A 118 -7.95 14.56 -9.67
C VAL A 118 -9.24 15.28 -9.30
N ASP A 119 -10.38 14.78 -9.77
CA ASP A 119 -11.70 15.37 -9.52
C ASP A 119 -12.03 15.37 -8.03
N ILE A 120 -11.81 14.23 -7.36
CA ILE A 120 -12.07 14.08 -5.92
C ILE A 120 -11.15 14.98 -5.09
N HIS A 121 -9.84 14.98 -5.37
CA HIS A 121 -8.88 15.77 -4.60
C HIS A 121 -9.17 17.27 -4.72
N GLN A 122 -9.53 17.73 -5.92
CA GLN A 122 -9.95 19.10 -6.14
C GLN A 122 -11.23 19.43 -5.36
N ALA A 123 -12.26 18.60 -5.43
CA ALA A 123 -13.52 18.82 -4.72
C ALA A 123 -13.35 18.84 -3.19
N ILE A 124 -12.47 18.00 -2.63
CA ILE A 124 -12.14 18.02 -1.19
C ILE A 124 -11.48 19.35 -0.79
N LEU A 125 -10.53 19.86 -1.61
CA LEU A 125 -9.89 21.15 -1.37
C LEU A 125 -10.86 22.32 -1.44
N GLU A 126 -11.81 22.29 -2.39
CA GLU A 126 -12.85 23.31 -2.57
C GLU A 126 -13.85 23.32 -1.40
N LYS A 127 -14.20 22.14 -0.87
CA LYS A 127 -15.04 22.00 0.33
C LYS A 127 -14.30 22.37 1.63
N GLY A 128 -12.97 22.50 1.59
CA GLY A 128 -12.16 22.85 2.75
C GLY A 128 -12.09 21.75 3.81
N PHE A 129 -12.34 20.49 3.43
CA PHE A 129 -12.27 19.36 4.35
C PHE A 129 -10.81 19.08 4.72
N LYS A 130 -10.54 18.88 6.01
CA LYS A 130 -9.17 18.70 6.52
C LYS A 130 -8.69 17.27 6.26
N ILE A 131 -7.56 17.15 5.56
CA ILE A 131 -6.82 15.91 5.39
C ILE A 131 -5.53 16.01 6.20
N ASP A 132 -5.23 14.99 7.01
CA ASP A 132 -4.04 14.96 7.86
C ASP A 132 -2.85 14.32 7.14
N ILE A 133 -3.11 13.33 6.28
CA ILE A 133 -2.09 12.58 5.55
C ILE A 133 -2.51 12.44 4.09
N ILE A 134 -1.58 12.64 3.15
CA ILE A 134 -1.84 12.42 1.73
C ILE A 134 -0.73 11.62 1.05
N THR A 135 -1.14 10.62 0.27
CA THR A 135 -0.24 9.83 -0.57
C THR A 135 -0.96 9.33 -1.82
N ASP A 136 -0.29 8.52 -2.65
CA ASP A 136 -0.86 7.95 -3.86
C ASP A 136 -0.20 6.62 -4.23
N GLN A 137 -1.02 5.65 -4.68
CA GLN A 137 -0.56 4.37 -5.21
C GLN A 137 -1.28 3.97 -6.50
N THR A 138 -1.77 4.95 -7.27
CA THR A 138 -2.14 4.72 -8.68
C THR A 138 -0.95 4.16 -9.47
N SER A 139 -1.19 3.55 -10.63
CA SER A 139 -0.12 2.98 -11.46
C SER A 139 0.54 4.04 -12.35
N ALA A 140 0.97 5.17 -11.76
CA ALA A 140 1.61 6.30 -12.43
C ALA A 140 2.92 5.94 -13.18
N HIS A 141 3.57 4.83 -12.80
CA HIS A 141 4.77 4.32 -13.44
C HIS A 141 4.55 3.86 -14.89
N ASP A 142 3.31 3.56 -15.28
CA ASP A 142 2.92 3.20 -16.64
C ASP A 142 1.78 4.12 -17.11
N PRO A 143 2.11 5.31 -17.66
CA PRO A 143 1.11 6.27 -18.12
C PRO A 143 0.14 5.72 -19.18
N LEU A 144 0.52 4.66 -19.92
CA LEU A 144 -0.32 4.10 -20.97
C LEU A 144 -1.38 3.14 -20.41
N ASN A 145 -1.04 2.35 -19.39
CA ASN A 145 -1.94 1.32 -18.88
C ASN A 145 -2.49 1.59 -17.47
N GLY A 146 -1.83 2.44 -16.70
CA GLY A 146 -1.98 2.49 -15.25
C GLY A 146 -2.68 3.72 -14.68
N TYR A 147 -2.91 4.76 -15.48
CA TYR A 147 -3.55 6.00 -15.02
C TYR A 147 -4.64 6.42 -16.01
N VAL A 148 -5.89 6.53 -15.53
CA VAL A 148 -7.02 7.00 -16.34
C VAL A 148 -7.02 8.54 -16.37
N PRO A 149 -6.96 9.18 -17.55
CA PRO A 149 -7.01 10.63 -17.63
C PRO A 149 -8.28 11.22 -17.01
N GLN A 150 -8.16 12.41 -16.41
CA GLN A 150 -9.31 13.18 -15.92
C GLN A 150 -10.32 13.42 -17.06
N GLY A 151 -11.61 13.33 -16.74
CA GLY A 151 -12.69 13.56 -17.71
C GLY A 151 -13.02 12.37 -18.62
N TYR A 152 -12.46 11.19 -18.35
CA TYR A 152 -12.78 9.95 -19.07
C TYR A 152 -13.33 8.88 -18.13
N SER A 153 -14.37 8.16 -18.58
CA SER A 153 -14.75 6.88 -17.97
C SER A 153 -13.69 5.80 -18.24
N VAL A 154 -13.74 4.68 -17.51
CA VAL A 154 -12.84 3.53 -17.74
C VAL A 154 -13.00 2.98 -19.17
N GLU A 155 -14.23 2.91 -19.67
CA GLU A 155 -14.57 2.44 -21.01
C GLU A 155 -14.07 3.40 -22.09
N GLU A 156 -14.30 4.71 -21.91
CA GLU A 156 -13.82 5.73 -22.85
C GLU A 156 -12.29 5.76 -22.90
N ALA A 157 -11.66 5.67 -21.73
CA ALA A 157 -10.21 5.58 -21.59
C ALA A 157 -9.65 4.35 -22.31
N LYS A 158 -10.34 3.20 -22.23
CA LYS A 158 -9.94 1.98 -22.96
C LYS A 158 -9.99 2.20 -24.47
N VAL A 159 -11.07 2.78 -24.99
CA VAL A 159 -11.20 3.09 -26.43
C VAL A 159 -10.11 4.07 -26.89
N LEU A 160 -9.84 5.11 -26.10
CA LEU A 160 -8.79 6.08 -26.41
C LEU A 160 -7.41 5.42 -26.43
N ARG A 161 -7.11 4.56 -25.46
CA ARG A 161 -5.83 3.83 -25.36
C ARG A 161 -5.55 2.99 -26.60
N GLU A 162 -6.57 2.31 -27.14
CA GLU A 162 -6.44 1.49 -28.34
C GLU A 162 -6.33 2.33 -29.61
N LYS A 163 -7.12 3.41 -29.71
CA LYS A 163 -7.20 4.24 -30.91
C LYS A 163 -6.03 5.21 -31.06
N ASP A 164 -5.62 5.87 -29.97
CA ASP A 164 -4.54 6.85 -29.93
C ASP A 164 -3.74 6.75 -28.62
N PRO A 165 -2.84 5.76 -28.52
CA PRO A 165 -2.03 5.53 -27.32
C PRO A 165 -1.11 6.71 -26.99
N LYS A 166 -0.68 7.50 -27.98
CA LYS A 166 0.14 8.68 -27.75
C LYS A 166 -0.66 9.77 -27.05
N LYS A 167 -1.88 10.05 -27.54
CA LYS A 167 -2.75 11.02 -26.90
C LYS A 167 -3.19 10.58 -25.51
N TYR A 168 -3.43 9.28 -25.31
CA TYR A 168 -3.70 8.72 -23.99
C TYR A 168 -2.59 9.05 -23.00
N VAL A 169 -1.33 8.74 -23.34
CA VAL A 169 -0.18 9.01 -22.49
C VAL A 169 -0.05 10.49 -22.15
N GLU A 170 -0.21 11.38 -23.14
CA GLU A 170 -0.17 12.83 -22.94
C GLU A 170 -1.21 13.29 -21.90
N LEU A 171 -2.46 12.83 -22.05
CA LEU A 171 -3.56 13.19 -21.15
C LEU A 171 -3.40 12.58 -19.75
N SER A 172 -2.92 11.34 -19.65
CA SER A 172 -2.61 10.70 -18.37
C SER A 172 -1.50 11.44 -17.63
N GLN A 173 -0.45 11.86 -18.34
CA GLN A 173 0.67 12.62 -17.77
C GLN A 173 0.23 14.02 -17.31
N ALA A 174 -0.60 14.71 -18.09
CA ALA A 174 -1.20 15.98 -17.69
C ALA A 174 -2.08 15.83 -16.43
N SER A 175 -2.87 14.75 -16.35
CA SER A 175 -3.69 14.44 -15.16
C SER A 175 -2.84 14.13 -13.93
N MET A 176 -1.74 13.39 -14.09
CA MET A 176 -0.78 13.13 -13.00
C MET A 176 -0.08 14.41 -12.53
N ALA A 177 0.26 15.32 -13.44
CA ALA A 177 0.80 16.63 -13.06
C ALA A 177 -0.20 17.39 -12.19
N LYS A 178 -1.47 17.45 -12.61
CA LYS A 178 -2.53 18.10 -11.83
C LYS A 178 -2.76 17.42 -10.48
N HIS A 179 -2.72 16.09 -10.42
CA HIS A 179 -2.83 15.32 -9.18
C HIS A 179 -1.72 15.73 -8.18
N VAL A 180 -0.47 15.82 -8.63
CA VAL A 180 0.65 16.23 -7.77
C VAL A 180 0.52 17.68 -7.31
N GLU A 181 0.04 18.59 -8.15
CA GLU A 181 -0.26 19.97 -7.72
C GLU A 181 -1.28 20.01 -6.57
N LEU A 182 -2.30 19.15 -6.63
CA LEU A 182 -3.30 19.04 -5.56
C LEU A 182 -2.67 18.45 -4.29
N MET A 183 -1.81 17.43 -4.39
CA MET A 183 -1.07 16.89 -3.25
C MET A 183 -0.19 17.94 -2.57
N LEU A 184 0.49 18.78 -3.36
CA LEU A 184 1.28 19.91 -2.86
C LEU A 184 0.40 20.96 -2.18
N GLU A 185 -0.82 21.19 -2.66
CA GLU A 185 -1.77 22.09 -2.01
C GLU A 185 -2.26 21.54 -0.66
N PHE A 186 -2.54 20.24 -0.56
CA PHE A 186 -2.81 19.61 0.74
C PHE A 186 -1.62 19.73 1.70
N GLN A 187 -0.39 19.54 1.22
CA GLN A 187 0.82 19.73 2.01
C GLN A 187 0.93 21.16 2.54
N LYS A 188 0.68 22.17 1.70
CA LYS A 188 0.66 23.59 2.11
C LYS A 188 -0.40 23.88 3.17
N ARG A 189 -1.51 23.14 3.17
CA ARG A 189 -2.58 23.22 4.19
C ARG A 189 -2.29 22.39 5.44
N GLY A 190 -1.12 21.77 5.52
CA GLY A 190 -0.63 21.08 6.72
C GLY A 190 -0.74 19.56 6.69
N ALA A 191 -1.19 18.95 5.59
CA ALA A 191 -1.18 17.49 5.47
C ALA A 191 0.26 16.96 5.37
N VAL A 192 0.54 15.83 6.03
CA VAL A 192 1.79 15.09 5.85
C VAL A 192 1.73 14.38 4.51
N ALA A 193 2.45 14.91 3.52
CA ALA A 193 2.50 14.37 2.16
C ALA A 193 3.72 13.46 1.96
N PHE A 194 3.53 12.33 1.27
CA PHE A 194 4.64 11.49 0.82
C PHE A 194 4.28 10.70 -0.45
N ASP A 195 5.31 10.35 -1.23
CA ASP A 195 5.19 9.49 -2.42
C ASP A 195 5.38 8.02 -2.03
N TYR A 196 4.44 7.18 -2.48
CA TYR A 196 4.44 5.75 -2.18
C TYR A 196 4.98 4.89 -3.32
N GLY A 197 6.00 5.40 -4.02
CA GLY A 197 6.86 4.58 -4.86
C GLY A 197 6.29 4.19 -6.21
N ASN A 198 5.37 4.98 -6.76
CA ASN A 198 4.80 4.81 -8.09
C ASN A 198 5.36 5.80 -9.15
N ASN A 199 6.33 6.63 -8.76
CA ASN A 199 7.02 7.60 -9.62
C ASN A 199 6.16 8.81 -10.08
N ILE A 200 5.01 9.06 -9.45
CA ILE A 200 4.10 10.14 -9.86
C ILE A 200 4.77 11.52 -9.83
N ARG A 201 5.63 11.79 -8.84
CA ARG A 201 6.40 13.05 -8.75
C ARG A 201 7.28 13.29 -9.98
N GLN A 202 7.93 12.25 -10.49
CA GLN A 202 8.79 12.37 -11.68
C GLN A 202 7.94 12.66 -12.92
N VAL A 203 6.78 12.01 -13.05
CA VAL A 203 5.85 12.29 -14.15
C VAL A 203 5.41 13.74 -14.10
N ALA A 204 4.99 14.24 -12.93
CA ALA A 204 4.60 15.63 -12.74
C ALA A 204 5.74 16.62 -13.03
N PHE A 205 6.96 16.33 -12.55
CA PHE A 205 8.14 17.15 -12.82
C PHE A 205 8.45 17.28 -14.31
N ASN A 206 8.39 16.16 -15.04
CA ASN A 206 8.57 16.12 -16.48
C ASN A 206 7.48 16.90 -17.24
N ASN A 207 6.32 17.10 -16.60
CA ASN A 207 5.16 17.82 -17.15
C ASN A 207 5.00 19.23 -16.56
N GLY A 208 6.06 19.80 -15.97
CA GLY A 208 6.12 21.22 -15.63
C GLY A 208 5.98 21.56 -14.16
N VAL A 209 5.61 20.61 -13.29
CA VAL A 209 5.49 20.84 -11.84
C VAL A 209 6.88 20.85 -11.21
N LYS A 210 7.54 22.02 -11.20
CA LYS A 210 8.95 22.16 -10.80
C LYS A 210 9.24 21.75 -9.36
N ASN A 211 8.25 21.88 -8.49
CA ASN A 211 8.34 21.57 -7.08
C ASN A 211 7.65 20.24 -6.72
N ALA A 212 7.48 19.34 -7.71
CA ALA A 212 6.89 18.01 -7.50
C ALA A 212 7.63 17.14 -6.47
N PHE A 213 8.88 17.48 -6.11
CA PHE A 213 9.67 16.74 -5.14
C PHE A 213 9.70 17.36 -3.74
N ASP A 214 8.87 18.38 -3.46
CA ASP A 214 8.76 19.03 -2.14
C ASP A 214 8.23 18.08 -1.04
N PHE A 215 7.62 16.96 -1.41
CA PHE A 215 7.31 15.87 -0.49
C PHE A 215 8.23 14.65 -0.71
N PRO A 216 8.66 13.99 0.38
CA PRO A 216 9.64 12.91 0.33
C PRO A 216 9.04 11.62 -0.23
N GLY A 217 9.90 10.67 -0.57
CA GLY A 217 9.46 9.29 -0.81
C GLY A 217 9.34 8.56 0.54
N PHE A 218 8.47 7.56 0.62
CA PHE A 218 8.26 6.83 1.87
C PHE A 218 9.51 6.12 2.40
N VAL A 219 10.41 5.67 1.52
CA VAL A 219 11.64 4.97 1.96
C VAL A 219 12.58 5.89 2.75
N PRO A 220 13.07 7.01 2.20
CA PRO A 220 13.91 7.92 2.98
C PRO A 220 13.21 8.50 4.21
N ALA A 221 11.87 8.65 4.17
CA ALA A 221 11.12 9.24 5.27
C ALA A 221 10.87 8.27 6.44
N TYR A 222 10.54 7.00 6.14
CA TYR A 222 9.98 6.08 7.14
C TYR A 222 10.64 4.70 7.16
N ILE A 223 10.99 4.12 6.00
CA ILE A 223 11.39 2.70 5.91
C ILE A 223 12.91 2.47 5.99
N ARG A 224 13.74 3.47 5.63
CA ARG A 224 15.20 3.31 5.57
C ARG A 224 15.83 2.79 6.87
N PRO A 225 15.41 3.22 8.08
CA PRO A 225 15.92 2.64 9.32
C PRO A 225 15.73 1.12 9.41
N LEU A 226 14.59 0.59 8.96
CA LEU A 226 14.36 -0.85 8.91
C LEU A 226 15.33 -1.55 7.94
N PHE A 227 15.61 -0.94 6.79
CA PHE A 227 16.60 -1.48 5.84
C PHE A 227 18.02 -1.50 6.41
N CYS A 228 18.39 -0.55 7.28
CA CYS A 228 19.69 -0.57 7.96
C CYS A 228 19.86 -1.78 8.89
N GLU A 229 18.77 -2.34 9.41
CA GLU A 229 18.75 -3.59 10.20
C GLU A 229 18.61 -4.85 9.32
N GLY A 230 18.59 -4.69 8.00
CA GLY A 230 18.32 -5.77 7.05
C GLY A 230 16.88 -6.28 7.10
N LYS A 231 15.95 -5.54 7.70
CA LYS A 231 14.51 -5.84 7.62
C LYS A 231 14.00 -5.52 6.23
N GLY A 232 12.93 -6.20 5.85
CA GLY A 232 12.30 -6.06 4.54
C GLY A 232 11.21 -7.13 4.37
N PRO A 233 10.55 -7.19 3.20
CA PRO A 233 9.33 -7.96 2.99
C PRO A 233 9.58 -9.47 2.82
N PHE A 234 10.25 -10.08 3.81
CA PHE A 234 10.40 -11.52 3.96
C PHE A 234 9.02 -12.19 4.04
N ARG A 235 8.84 -13.24 3.24
CA ARG A 235 7.57 -13.95 3.13
C ARG A 235 7.78 -15.43 2.91
N PHE A 236 6.75 -16.20 3.18
CA PHE A 236 6.72 -17.61 2.86
C PHE A 236 5.30 -18.07 2.51
N ALA A 237 5.20 -19.19 1.78
CA ALA A 237 3.93 -19.79 1.38
C ALA A 237 3.94 -21.31 1.58
N ALA A 238 2.81 -21.85 2.03
CA ALA A 238 2.63 -23.27 2.27
C ALA A 238 2.21 -23.98 0.97
N LEU A 239 3.07 -24.87 0.46
CA LEU A 239 2.77 -25.62 -0.78
C LEU A 239 1.69 -26.69 -0.61
N SER A 240 1.35 -27.03 0.64
CA SER A 240 0.22 -27.89 0.99
C SER A 240 -1.13 -27.30 0.58
N GLY A 241 -1.22 -25.96 0.58
CA GLY A 241 -2.50 -25.25 0.50
C GLY A 241 -3.29 -25.23 1.82
N ASP A 242 -2.75 -25.79 2.92
CA ASP A 242 -3.43 -25.84 4.22
C ASP A 242 -3.10 -24.59 5.07
N PRO A 243 -4.10 -23.78 5.48
CA PRO A 243 -3.89 -22.64 6.36
C PRO A 243 -3.20 -22.97 7.69
N LYS A 244 -3.38 -24.19 8.21
CA LYS A 244 -2.79 -24.63 9.48
C LYS A 244 -1.26 -24.63 9.46
N ASP A 245 -0.65 -24.80 8.28
CA ASP A 245 0.80 -24.73 8.14
C ASP A 245 1.31 -23.29 8.38
N ILE A 246 0.52 -22.27 8.02
CA ILE A 246 0.83 -20.87 8.33
C ILE A 246 0.57 -20.56 9.80
N GLU A 247 -0.55 -21.04 10.36
CA GLU A 247 -0.85 -20.88 11.79
C GLU A 247 0.28 -21.47 12.66
N ARG A 248 0.75 -22.67 12.32
CA ARG A 248 1.87 -23.32 13.02
C ARG A 248 3.19 -22.56 12.85
N ALA A 249 3.42 -21.97 11.68
CA ALA A 249 4.58 -21.11 11.44
C ALA A 249 4.50 -19.79 12.23
N ASP A 250 3.31 -19.20 12.37
CA ASP A 250 3.07 -18.00 13.16
C ASP A 250 3.34 -18.29 14.66
N GLU A 251 2.87 -19.42 15.19
CA GLU A 251 3.22 -19.88 16.55
C GLU A 251 4.73 -20.04 16.76
N GLU A 252 5.44 -20.58 15.76
CA GLU A 252 6.89 -20.73 15.83
C GLU A 252 7.60 -19.38 15.84
N MET A 253 7.15 -18.43 15.01
CA MET A 253 7.66 -17.05 15.04
C MET A 253 7.50 -16.42 16.43
N ARG A 254 6.32 -16.57 17.05
CA ARG A 254 6.08 -16.07 18.41
C ARG A 254 7.05 -16.67 19.43
N LYS A 255 7.34 -17.98 19.34
CA LYS A 255 8.32 -18.67 20.21
C LYS A 255 9.76 -18.23 19.96
N LEU A 256 10.14 -17.97 18.71
CA LEU A 256 11.51 -17.60 18.35
C LEU A 256 11.85 -16.15 18.66
N PHE A 257 10.83 -15.27 18.66
CA PHE A 257 10.98 -13.82 18.81
C PHE A 257 10.03 -13.25 19.88
N PRO A 258 10.04 -13.78 21.13
CA PRO A 258 9.05 -13.41 22.15
C PRO A 258 9.18 -11.95 22.63
N GLU A 259 10.36 -11.35 22.47
CA GLU A 259 10.64 -9.96 22.87
C GLU A 259 10.32 -8.94 21.75
N ASN A 260 9.94 -9.40 20.55
CA ASN A 260 9.68 -8.51 19.41
C ASN A 260 8.21 -8.08 19.39
N GLU A 261 7.84 -7.12 20.24
CA GLU A 261 6.46 -6.64 20.40
C GLU A 261 5.80 -6.19 19.07
N LYS A 262 6.57 -5.54 18.18
CA LYS A 262 6.08 -5.11 16.86
C LYS A 262 5.71 -6.30 16.00
N LEU A 263 6.55 -7.33 15.96
CA LEU A 263 6.27 -8.57 15.23
C LEU A 263 5.05 -9.29 15.83
N LEU A 264 4.96 -9.40 17.15
CA LEU A 264 3.84 -10.08 17.80
C LEU A 264 2.51 -9.38 17.49
N ARG A 265 2.46 -8.05 17.58
CA ARG A 265 1.29 -7.25 17.20
C ARG A 265 0.95 -7.42 15.72
N TRP A 266 1.97 -7.42 14.84
CA TRP A 266 1.78 -7.70 13.43
C TRP A 266 1.13 -9.07 13.20
N LEU A 267 1.60 -10.12 13.89
CA LEU A 267 1.02 -11.46 13.77
C LEU A 267 -0.44 -11.51 14.25
N ASP A 268 -0.76 -10.85 15.36
CA ASP A 268 -2.15 -10.76 15.84
C ASP A 268 -3.07 -10.12 14.80
N LEU A 269 -2.66 -8.99 14.24
CA LEU A 269 -3.43 -8.27 13.22
C LEU A 269 -3.50 -9.07 11.90
N ALA A 270 -2.42 -9.75 11.53
CA ALA A 270 -2.35 -10.53 10.31
C ALA A 270 -3.19 -11.82 10.40
N GLU A 271 -3.40 -12.35 11.60
CA GLU A 271 -4.32 -13.47 11.88
C GLU A 271 -5.79 -12.99 11.87
N GLU A 272 -6.08 -11.84 12.50
CA GLU A 272 -7.44 -11.32 12.61
C GLU A 272 -7.97 -10.75 11.27
N LYS A 273 -7.14 -10.01 10.55
CA LYS A 273 -7.61 -9.15 9.45
C LYS A 273 -7.30 -9.69 8.05
N ILE A 274 -6.27 -10.52 7.88
CA ILE A 274 -5.81 -10.89 6.54
C ILE A 274 -6.41 -12.23 6.09
N SER A 275 -7.21 -12.16 5.03
CA SER A 275 -7.68 -13.36 4.33
C SER A 275 -6.63 -13.87 3.33
N TYR A 276 -6.41 -15.18 3.29
CA TYR A 276 -5.49 -15.80 2.34
C TYR A 276 -6.00 -15.69 0.88
N GLN A 277 -5.07 -15.60 -0.07
CA GLN A 277 -5.35 -15.51 -1.50
C GLN A 277 -4.51 -16.55 -2.26
N GLY A 278 -5.13 -17.65 -2.69
CA GLY A 278 -4.41 -18.79 -3.27
C GLY A 278 -3.76 -19.65 -2.19
N LEU A 279 -2.47 -20.01 -2.35
CA LEU A 279 -1.74 -20.72 -1.30
C LEU A 279 -1.67 -19.87 -0.03
N PRO A 280 -2.01 -20.41 1.16
CA PRO A 280 -1.80 -19.73 2.42
C PRO A 280 -0.35 -19.26 2.54
N SER A 281 -0.20 -17.98 2.83
CA SER A 281 1.08 -17.28 2.80
C SER A 281 1.12 -16.27 3.93
N ARG A 282 2.33 -15.93 4.37
CA ARG A 282 2.56 -14.91 5.40
C ARG A 282 3.67 -13.97 4.98
N ILE A 283 3.42 -12.67 5.17
CA ILE A 283 4.45 -11.63 5.17
C ILE A 283 4.86 -11.39 6.64
N ALA A 284 6.16 -11.29 6.89
CA ALA A 284 6.71 -10.95 8.20
C ALA A 284 8.08 -10.28 8.01
N TRP A 285 8.19 -8.98 8.31
CA TRP A 285 9.44 -8.25 8.14
C TRP A 285 10.48 -8.67 9.17
N LEU A 286 11.41 -9.54 8.74
CA LEU A 286 12.51 -10.04 9.54
C LEU A 286 13.85 -9.46 9.08
N GLY A 287 14.73 -9.17 10.02
CA GLY A 287 16.04 -8.57 9.81
C GLY A 287 17.16 -9.57 9.52
N TYR A 288 18.40 -9.07 9.51
CA TYR A 288 19.59 -9.92 9.45
C TYR A 288 19.62 -10.89 10.64
N GLY A 289 20.01 -12.15 10.41
CA GLY A 289 19.98 -13.21 11.41
C GLY A 289 18.59 -13.82 11.64
N GLU A 290 17.56 -12.99 11.86
CA GLU A 290 16.18 -13.43 12.08
C GLU A 290 15.64 -14.27 10.91
N ARG A 291 15.89 -13.84 9.66
CA ARG A 291 15.49 -14.58 8.45
C ARG A 291 16.07 -16.00 8.42
N ALA A 292 17.34 -16.15 8.74
CA ALA A 292 18.01 -17.45 8.75
C ALA A 292 17.49 -18.34 9.91
N LYS A 293 17.29 -17.74 11.09
CA LYS A 293 16.70 -18.42 12.25
C LYS A 293 15.31 -18.96 11.92
N MET A 294 14.46 -18.15 11.28
CA MET A 294 13.12 -18.56 10.88
C MET A 294 13.16 -19.61 9.77
N GLY A 295 14.01 -19.44 8.75
CA GLY A 295 14.13 -20.41 7.65
C GLY A 295 14.55 -21.81 8.13
N LEU A 296 15.50 -21.89 9.07
CA LEU A 296 15.89 -23.16 9.68
C LEU A 296 14.77 -23.77 10.53
N ALA A 297 13.99 -22.95 11.24
CA ALA A 297 12.85 -23.43 12.03
C ALA A 297 11.74 -23.98 11.13
N LEU A 298 11.35 -23.28 10.05
CA LEU A 298 10.39 -23.77 9.06
C LEU A 298 10.82 -25.11 8.48
N ASN A 299 12.09 -25.22 8.07
CA ASN A 299 12.61 -26.48 7.54
C ASN A 299 12.60 -27.62 8.56
N ARG A 300 12.84 -27.32 9.84
CA ARG A 300 12.73 -28.28 10.94
C ARG A 300 11.29 -28.77 11.11
N LEU A 301 10.32 -27.86 11.12
CA LEU A 301 8.89 -28.21 11.25
C LEU A 301 8.40 -29.08 10.10
N VAL A 302 8.87 -28.83 8.87
CA VAL A 302 8.59 -29.69 7.70
C VAL A 302 9.19 -31.09 7.90
N ARG A 303 10.46 -31.17 8.31
CA ARG A 303 11.14 -32.46 8.57
C ARG A 303 10.44 -33.27 9.65
N ASP A 304 9.98 -32.61 10.71
CA ASP A 304 9.35 -33.24 11.87
C ASP A 304 7.86 -33.53 11.62
N GLY A 305 7.30 -33.12 10.48
CA GLY A 305 5.92 -33.37 10.06
C GLY A 305 4.87 -32.48 10.73
N GLU A 306 5.30 -31.44 11.45
CA GLU A 306 4.40 -30.43 12.04
C GLU A 306 3.85 -29.46 11.00
N ILE A 307 4.60 -29.24 9.92
CA ILE A 307 4.11 -28.59 8.69
C ILE A 307 3.99 -29.68 7.62
N SER A 308 2.82 -29.75 6.99
CA SER A 308 2.40 -30.90 6.20
C SER A 308 3.11 -31.06 4.85
N ALA A 309 3.67 -29.98 4.30
CA ALA A 309 4.40 -29.99 3.03
C ALA A 309 5.53 -28.94 3.03
N PRO A 310 6.46 -28.97 2.05
CA PRO A 310 7.51 -27.96 1.97
C PRO A 310 6.98 -26.52 1.89
N ILE A 311 7.73 -25.59 2.48
CA ILE A 311 7.46 -24.15 2.45
C ILE A 311 8.39 -23.48 1.45
N VAL A 312 7.84 -22.62 0.60
CA VAL A 312 8.66 -21.70 -0.21
C VAL A 312 8.91 -20.43 0.59
N ILE A 313 10.17 -20.00 0.66
CA ILE A 313 10.59 -18.77 1.33
C ILE A 313 11.09 -17.80 0.27
N GLY A 314 10.67 -16.54 0.36
CA GLY A 314 11.04 -15.50 -0.59
C GLY A 314 10.83 -14.10 -0.05
N ARG A 315 10.73 -13.13 -0.96
CA ARG A 315 10.52 -11.71 -0.66
C ARG A 315 10.11 -10.94 -1.90
N ASP A 316 9.75 -9.67 -1.72
CA ASP A 316 9.74 -8.70 -2.82
C ASP A 316 11.18 -8.39 -3.30
N HIS A 317 11.32 -7.83 -4.49
CA HIS A 317 12.57 -7.23 -4.97
C HIS A 317 12.87 -5.90 -4.26
N LEU A 318 11.87 -5.24 -3.68
CA LEU A 318 12.08 -4.17 -2.71
C LEU A 318 12.58 -4.79 -1.40
N ASP A 319 13.87 -4.66 -1.13
CA ASP A 319 14.51 -5.15 0.10
C ASP A 319 15.83 -4.39 0.30
N ALA A 320 16.37 -4.43 1.52
CA ALA A 320 17.49 -3.61 1.97
C ALA A 320 18.72 -3.57 1.04
N GLY A 321 18.98 -4.66 0.29
CA GLY A 321 20.15 -4.78 -0.58
C GLY A 321 19.88 -5.31 -1.99
N SER A 322 18.63 -5.26 -2.50
CA SER A 322 18.29 -5.92 -3.78
C SER A 322 17.75 -5.02 -4.89
N VAL A 323 17.76 -3.70 -4.71
CA VAL A 323 17.20 -2.77 -5.70
C VAL A 323 17.99 -1.47 -5.77
N ALA A 324 18.14 -0.96 -7.00
CA ALA A 324 18.63 0.37 -7.28
C ALA A 324 17.53 1.20 -7.95
N SER A 325 17.03 2.22 -7.23
CA SER A 325 15.87 3.01 -7.65
C SER A 325 15.94 4.41 -7.01
N PRO A 326 16.52 5.40 -7.73
CA PRO A 326 16.78 6.74 -7.18
C PRO A 326 15.53 7.52 -6.77
N ASN A 327 14.37 7.24 -7.38
CA ASN A 327 13.12 7.91 -7.04
C ASN A 327 12.32 7.21 -5.93
N ARG A 328 12.82 6.09 -5.41
CA ARG A 328 12.14 5.28 -4.39
C ARG A 328 13.11 4.81 -3.32
N GLU A 329 13.71 3.62 -3.45
CA GLU A 329 14.51 3.00 -2.39
C GLU A 329 15.83 3.70 -2.09
N GLN A 330 16.51 4.21 -3.12
CA GLN A 330 17.85 4.81 -3.02
C GLN A 330 17.83 6.34 -3.18
N LYS A 331 16.70 7.01 -2.90
CA LYS A 331 16.66 8.48 -2.95
C LYS A 331 17.61 9.05 -1.89
N VAL A 332 18.73 9.61 -2.32
CA VAL A 332 19.70 10.32 -1.47
C VAL A 332 19.06 11.58 -0.93
#